data_AF-V9I6L1-F1
#
_entry.id   AF-V9I6L1-F1
#
_cell.length_a   1.000
_cell.length_b   1.000
_cell.length_c   1.000
_cell.angle_alpha   90.00
_cell.angle_beta   90.00
_cell.angle_gamma   90.00
#
_symmetry.space_group_name_H-M   'P 1'
#
loop_
_entity.id
_entity.type
_entity.pdbx_description
1 polymer ?
#
loop_
_entity_poly.entity_id
_entity_poly.type
_entity_poly.pdbx_seq_one_letter_code
_entity_poly.pdbx_strand_id
1 'polypeptide(L)'
;MGVQLFAGKYFKCVDANKTTLSHEIIPDRNACLAENYTWENSPMNFDHVGKAYLCLFQVATFKGWIQIMNDAIDSRELNKQPIRETNIYMYFYFVFFIIFGSFFTLNLFIGVIIDNFNEQKKKAGGSLEMFMTEDQKKYYNAMKKMGSKKPLKAIPRPRWRPQAIVFEIVTDKKFDMIIMLFIGLNMLTMTLDHYQQTQTFSDVLDYLNMIFIVIFTSECLMKIFALRYHYFKEPWNLFDFVVVILSMLGLVLSDIIEKYFVSPTLLRVVRVAKVGRVLRLVKGAKGIRTLLFALAMSLPALFNICLLLFLVMFIFAIFGMSFFMHVKDKSGLDDVYNFKTFGQSMILLFQMSTSAGWDGVLDGIINEEDCQEPNNEIGYPGNCGSSTIGIAYLLSYLVISFLIVINMYIAVILENYSQATEDVQEGLTDDDYDMYYEIWQQFDPDGTQYIRYDQLSDFLDVLEPPLQIHKPNKYKIVSMDIPICKGDMMFCVDILDALTKDFFARKGNPIEETAELEVQTRPGETGYEPVSSTLWRQREEYCARLIQNAWRKHKQQRLGGPSEESDDADTDPRVRQTAVLVESDGFVTKNGHRVVIHSRSPSVTSRTADV
;
A
#
# COMPACT_ATOMS: atom_id res chain seq x y z
N MET A 1 40.21 -7.26 -17.90
CA MET A 1 40.47 -5.80 -17.83
C MET A 1 41.03 -5.39 -16.48
N GLY A 2 40.29 -5.47 -15.37
CA GLY A 2 40.80 -5.04 -14.04
C GLY A 2 42.15 -5.66 -13.65
N VAL A 3 42.32 -6.98 -13.82
CA VAL A 3 43.61 -7.67 -13.59
C VAL A 3 44.75 -7.07 -14.43
N GLN A 4 44.51 -6.76 -15.70
CA GLN A 4 45.55 -6.17 -16.56
C GLN A 4 45.93 -4.75 -16.14
N LEU A 5 44.99 -4.00 -15.55
CA LEU A 5 45.21 -2.62 -15.11
C LEU A 5 45.89 -2.54 -13.75
N PHE A 6 45.54 -3.44 -12.81
CA PHE A 6 45.83 -3.28 -11.39
C PHE A 6 46.63 -4.42 -10.74
N ALA A 7 46.85 -5.55 -11.42
CA ALA A 7 47.58 -6.68 -10.82
C ALA A 7 48.98 -6.26 -10.32
N GLY A 8 49.27 -6.61 -9.07
CA GLY A 8 50.53 -6.30 -8.41
C GLY A 8 50.75 -4.84 -8.05
N LYS A 9 49.76 -3.95 -8.25
CA LYS A 9 49.92 -2.50 -8.01
C LYS A 9 49.30 -1.99 -6.71
N TYR A 10 48.61 -2.85 -5.96
CA TYR A 10 47.95 -2.48 -4.69
C TYR A 10 48.86 -2.66 -3.46
N PHE A 11 50.14 -2.97 -3.70
CA PHE A 11 51.10 -3.07 -2.61
C PHE A 11 51.48 -1.69 -2.08
N LYS A 12 51.69 -1.62 -0.77
CA LYS A 12 52.10 -0.40 -0.06
C LYS A 12 53.00 -0.73 1.12
N CYS A 13 53.97 0.16 1.37
CA CYS A 13 54.79 0.11 2.56
C CYS A 13 53.99 0.64 3.76
N VAL A 14 53.92 -0.14 4.82
CA VAL A 14 53.23 0.21 6.06
C VAL A 14 54.17 0.14 7.26
N ASP A 15 53.92 1.00 8.24
CA ASP A 15 54.63 1.00 9.52
C ASP A 15 54.07 -0.08 10.48
N ALA A 16 54.71 -0.30 11.63
CA ALA A 16 54.29 -1.25 12.66
C ALA A 16 52.84 -1.03 13.15
N ASN A 17 52.31 0.19 13.03
CA ASN A 17 50.92 0.55 13.33
C ASN A 17 49.95 0.37 12.14
N LYS A 18 50.37 -0.30 11.05
CA LYS A 18 49.62 -0.49 9.78
C LYS A 18 49.22 0.82 9.07
N THR A 19 49.94 1.91 9.30
CA THR A 19 49.74 3.18 8.60
C THR A 19 50.59 3.24 7.33
N THR A 20 49.99 3.68 6.22
CA THR A 20 50.69 3.82 4.93
C THR A 20 51.69 4.97 4.96
N LEU A 21 52.95 4.68 4.61
CA LEU A 21 54.03 5.67 4.62
C LEU A 21 54.02 6.55 3.36
N SER A 22 54.48 7.81 3.49
CA SER A 22 54.56 8.74 2.37
C SER A 22 55.63 8.32 1.37
N HIS A 23 55.35 8.52 0.07
CA HIS A 23 56.28 8.24 -1.01
C HIS A 23 57.56 9.09 -0.96
N GLU A 24 57.54 10.22 -0.26
CA GLU A 24 58.71 11.10 -0.09
C GLU A 24 59.77 10.46 0.80
N ILE A 25 59.34 9.63 1.76
CA ILE A 25 60.20 8.93 2.70
C ILE A 25 60.62 7.58 2.11
N ILE A 26 59.65 6.85 1.52
CA ILE A 26 59.87 5.52 0.96
C ILE A 26 59.33 5.47 -0.47
N PRO A 27 60.20 5.56 -1.49
CA PRO A 27 59.76 5.61 -2.88
C PRO A 27 59.41 4.23 -3.47
N ASP A 28 60.04 3.16 -2.99
CA ASP A 28 59.95 1.83 -3.58
C ASP A 28 60.05 0.71 -2.54
N ARG A 29 59.76 -0.52 -2.99
CA ARG A 29 59.82 -1.72 -2.14
C ARG A 29 61.20 -1.94 -1.52
N ASN A 30 62.29 -1.64 -2.23
CA ASN A 30 63.63 -1.87 -1.70
C ASN A 30 63.94 -0.92 -0.54
N ALA A 31 63.55 0.35 -0.64
CA ALA A 31 63.65 1.30 0.47
C ALA A 31 62.79 0.87 1.67
N CYS A 32 61.58 0.33 1.42
CA CYS A 32 60.71 -0.17 2.49
C CYS A 32 61.39 -1.28 3.31
N LEU A 33 61.98 -2.26 2.61
CA LEU A 33 62.65 -3.40 3.23
C LEU A 33 64.01 -3.00 3.86
N ALA A 34 64.69 -1.99 3.32
CA ALA A 34 65.95 -1.48 3.88
C ALA A 34 65.76 -0.81 5.24
N GLU A 35 64.61 -0.15 5.44
CA GLU A 35 64.26 0.54 6.69
C GLU A 35 63.46 -0.34 7.67
N ASN A 36 63.41 -1.67 7.45
CA ASN A 36 62.69 -2.66 8.27
C ASN A 36 61.15 -2.44 8.38
N TYR A 37 60.52 -1.83 7.36
CA TYR A 37 59.06 -1.75 7.26
C TYR A 37 58.46 -2.94 6.50
N THR A 38 57.14 -3.13 6.60
CA THR A 38 56.44 -4.23 5.92
C THR A 38 55.84 -3.78 4.59
N TRP A 39 56.07 -4.56 3.54
CA TRP A 39 55.51 -4.34 2.20
C TRP A 39 54.29 -5.24 2.02
N GLU A 40 53.11 -4.71 2.31
CA GLU A 40 51.85 -5.45 2.38
C GLU A 40 50.98 -5.20 1.15
N ASN A 41 50.20 -6.21 0.75
CA ASN A 41 49.22 -6.09 -0.31
C ASN A 41 47.85 -5.78 0.29
N SER A 42 47.02 -5.01 -0.39
CA SER A 42 45.62 -4.85 0.03
C SER A 42 44.89 -6.20 0.02
N PRO A 43 44.05 -6.49 1.04
CA PRO A 43 43.31 -7.75 1.13
C PRO A 43 42.42 -8.00 -0.09
N MET A 44 41.74 -6.95 -0.55
CA MET A 44 40.94 -6.93 -1.78
C MET A 44 41.80 -6.36 -2.92
N ASN A 45 42.14 -7.20 -3.90
CA ASN A 45 43.01 -6.82 -5.01
C ASN A 45 42.63 -7.50 -6.33
N PHE A 46 43.30 -7.09 -7.41
CA PHE A 46 43.07 -7.58 -8.77
C PHE A 46 44.19 -8.49 -9.28
N ASP A 47 44.93 -9.18 -8.40
CA ASP A 47 46.10 -9.99 -8.81
C ASP A 47 45.72 -11.18 -9.69
N HIS A 48 44.55 -11.78 -9.44
CA HIS A 48 44.00 -12.84 -10.26
C HIS A 48 42.48 -12.70 -10.40
N VAL A 49 41.93 -13.42 -11.38
CA VAL A 49 40.51 -13.31 -11.77
C VAL A 49 39.56 -13.60 -10.60
N GLY A 50 39.84 -14.60 -9.76
CA GLY A 50 39.01 -14.91 -8.58
C GLY A 50 38.86 -13.75 -7.58
N LYS A 51 39.97 -13.13 -7.16
CA LYS A 51 39.96 -11.96 -6.25
C LYS A 51 39.37 -10.74 -6.95
N ALA A 52 39.61 -10.58 -8.25
CA ALA A 52 38.96 -9.54 -9.04
C ALA A 52 37.42 -9.67 -9.04
N TYR A 53 36.87 -10.89 -9.13
CA TYR A 53 35.42 -11.10 -9.00
C TYR A 53 34.89 -10.67 -7.62
N LEU A 54 35.61 -11.00 -6.54
CA LEU A 54 35.25 -10.58 -5.19
C LEU A 54 35.28 -9.05 -5.03
N CYS A 55 36.31 -8.39 -5.59
CA CYS A 55 36.42 -6.93 -5.59
C CYS A 55 35.28 -6.29 -6.39
N LEU A 56 34.98 -6.81 -7.59
CA LEU A 56 33.88 -6.33 -8.41
C LEU A 56 32.52 -6.57 -7.75
N PHE A 57 32.37 -7.64 -6.97
CA PHE A 57 31.17 -7.90 -6.19
C PHE A 57 30.99 -6.88 -5.04
N GLN A 58 32.07 -6.51 -4.35
CA GLN A 58 32.07 -5.40 -3.39
C GLN A 58 31.68 -4.06 -4.03
N VAL A 59 32.25 -3.75 -5.20
CA VAL A 59 31.87 -2.56 -5.96
C VAL A 59 30.41 -2.63 -6.41
N ALA A 60 29.92 -3.77 -6.88
CA ALA A 60 28.55 -3.92 -7.36
C ALA A 60 27.50 -3.77 -6.25
N THR A 61 27.82 -4.18 -5.02
CA THR A 61 26.96 -4.05 -3.83
C THR A 61 27.14 -2.72 -3.10
N PHE A 62 28.09 -1.88 -3.53
CA PHE A 62 28.47 -0.61 -2.89
C PHE A 62 28.92 -0.77 -1.42
N LYS A 63 29.61 -1.86 -1.09
CA LYS A 63 30.18 -2.14 0.25
C LYS A 63 31.67 -2.45 0.12
N GLY A 64 32.52 -1.88 0.97
CA GLY A 64 33.98 -1.98 0.83
C GLY A 64 34.60 -1.30 -0.42
N TRP A 65 33.77 -0.78 -1.34
CA TRP A 65 34.21 -0.26 -2.64
C TRP A 65 35.15 0.95 -2.57
N ILE A 66 35.06 1.77 -1.51
CA ILE A 66 35.86 2.98 -1.36
C ILE A 66 37.35 2.63 -1.25
N GLN A 67 37.71 1.61 -0.46
CA GLN A 67 39.11 1.21 -0.30
C GLN A 67 39.70 0.66 -1.60
N ILE A 68 38.94 -0.20 -2.30
CA ILE A 68 39.34 -0.75 -3.61
C ILE A 68 39.58 0.38 -4.62
N MET A 69 38.67 1.36 -4.65
CA MET A 69 38.76 2.48 -5.56
C MET A 69 39.96 3.38 -5.22
N ASN A 70 40.20 3.68 -3.95
CA ASN A 70 41.36 4.47 -3.51
C ASN A 70 42.67 3.77 -3.89
N ASP A 71 42.80 2.46 -3.61
CA ASP A 71 43.99 1.69 -3.98
C ASP A 71 44.20 1.67 -5.51
N ALA A 72 43.12 1.68 -6.31
CA ALA A 72 43.21 1.78 -7.77
C ALA A 72 43.72 3.13 -8.27
N ILE A 73 43.24 4.22 -7.68
CA ILE A 73 43.56 5.60 -8.07
C ILE A 73 44.99 5.97 -7.65
N ASP A 74 45.42 5.48 -6.49
CA ASP A 74 46.74 5.75 -5.94
C ASP A 74 47.82 4.88 -6.59
N SER A 75 47.41 3.84 -7.34
CA SER A 75 48.30 2.89 -8.01
C SER A 75 49.14 3.52 -9.13
N ARG A 76 50.41 3.10 -9.23
CA ARG A 76 51.36 3.53 -10.25
C ARG A 76 51.93 2.34 -11.04
N GLU A 77 53.18 2.00 -10.79
CA GLU A 77 53.90 0.87 -11.39
C GLU A 77 54.16 -0.21 -10.34
N LEU A 78 54.56 -1.40 -10.80
CA LEU A 78 54.94 -2.51 -9.93
C LEU A 78 56.11 -2.11 -9.01
N ASN A 79 56.01 -2.48 -7.73
CA ASN A 79 57.00 -2.23 -6.68
C ASN A 79 57.29 -0.74 -6.34
N LYS A 80 56.46 0.21 -6.79
CA LYS A 80 56.56 1.63 -6.40
C LYS A 80 55.51 1.96 -5.35
N GLN A 81 55.85 2.84 -4.41
CA GLN A 81 54.90 3.30 -3.39
C GLN A 81 53.74 4.06 -4.06
N PRO A 82 52.48 3.79 -3.69
CA PRO A 82 51.33 4.52 -4.20
C PRO A 82 51.41 5.99 -3.80
N ILE A 83 50.91 6.86 -4.69
CA ILE A 83 50.84 8.31 -4.45
C ILE A 83 49.40 8.70 -4.66
N ARG A 84 48.84 9.35 -3.65
CA ARG A 84 47.44 9.76 -3.65
C ARG A 84 47.05 10.47 -4.94
N GLU A 85 45.97 10.00 -5.57
CA GLU A 85 45.34 10.63 -6.75
C GLU A 85 46.23 10.75 -8.01
N THR A 86 47.28 9.93 -8.12
CA THR A 86 48.16 9.96 -9.32
C THR A 86 47.45 9.48 -10.58
N ASN A 87 46.61 8.46 -10.49
CA ASN A 87 45.90 7.88 -11.63
C ASN A 87 44.38 8.11 -11.52
N ILE A 88 43.99 9.38 -11.41
CA ILE A 88 42.59 9.81 -11.22
C ILE A 88 41.64 9.28 -12.30
N TYR A 89 42.12 9.06 -13.53
CA TYR A 89 41.30 8.55 -14.63
C TYR A 89 40.72 7.15 -14.37
N MET A 90 41.26 6.40 -13.40
CA MET A 90 40.73 5.08 -13.03
C MET A 90 39.33 5.13 -12.42
N TYR A 91 38.84 6.30 -11.98
CA TYR A 91 37.42 6.47 -11.64
C TYR A 91 36.49 6.05 -12.77
N PHE A 92 36.86 6.31 -14.04
CA PHE A 92 36.04 5.94 -15.20
C PHE A 92 35.82 4.43 -15.31
N TYR A 93 36.81 3.62 -14.91
CA TYR A 93 36.67 2.16 -14.89
C TYR A 93 35.54 1.73 -13.94
N PHE A 94 35.51 2.26 -12.71
CA PHE A 94 34.49 1.92 -11.72
C PHE A 94 33.13 2.51 -12.06
N VAL A 95 33.06 3.75 -12.56
CA VAL A 95 31.80 4.35 -13.01
C VAL A 95 31.17 3.53 -14.14
N PHE A 96 31.98 3.14 -15.14
CA PHE A 96 31.51 2.27 -16.22
C PHE A 96 31.01 0.93 -15.69
N PHE A 97 31.76 0.30 -14.78
CA PHE A 97 31.35 -0.95 -14.16
C PHE A 97 30.07 -0.80 -13.31
N ILE A 98 29.89 0.30 -12.59
CA ILE A 98 28.67 0.52 -11.79
C ILE A 98 27.45 0.66 -12.70
N ILE A 99 27.55 1.42 -13.79
CA ILE A 99 26.46 1.59 -14.75
C ILE A 99 26.11 0.24 -15.40
N PHE A 100 27.08 -0.42 -16.04
CA PHE A 100 26.81 -1.63 -16.83
C PHE A 100 26.73 -2.91 -16.00
N GLY A 101 27.56 -3.03 -14.98
CA GLY A 101 27.73 -4.23 -14.18
C GLY A 101 26.84 -4.32 -12.94
N SER A 102 26.46 -3.20 -12.32
CA SER A 102 25.58 -3.20 -11.14
C SER A 102 24.16 -2.77 -11.49
N PHE A 103 23.98 -1.58 -12.06
CA PHE A 103 22.65 -1.04 -12.31
C PHE A 103 21.82 -1.88 -13.28
N PHE A 104 22.38 -2.24 -14.45
CA PHE A 104 21.65 -3.07 -15.41
C PHE A 104 21.42 -4.51 -14.92
N THR A 105 22.39 -5.13 -14.25
CA THR A 105 22.27 -6.54 -13.83
C THR A 105 21.27 -6.69 -12.69
N LEU A 106 21.28 -5.79 -11.69
CA LEU A 106 20.31 -5.78 -10.60
C LEU A 106 18.89 -5.52 -11.13
N ASN A 107 18.73 -4.55 -12.04
CA ASN A 107 17.43 -4.27 -12.64
C ASN A 107 16.91 -5.43 -13.50
N LEU A 108 17.78 -6.08 -14.27
CA LEU A 108 17.43 -7.29 -15.03
C LEU A 108 16.95 -8.40 -14.08
N PHE A 109 17.65 -8.60 -12.97
CA PHE A 109 17.30 -9.63 -11.99
C PHE A 109 15.93 -9.37 -11.36
N ILE A 110 15.67 -8.12 -10.95
CA ILE A 110 14.35 -7.69 -10.43
C ILE A 110 13.26 -7.91 -11.49
N GLY A 111 13.51 -7.52 -12.75
CA GLY A 111 12.56 -7.71 -13.85
C GLY A 111 12.19 -9.18 -14.07
N VAL A 112 13.19 -10.07 -14.14
CA VAL A 112 12.96 -11.51 -14.34
C VAL A 112 12.18 -12.12 -13.17
N ILE A 113 12.46 -11.72 -11.93
CA ILE A 113 11.72 -12.20 -10.76
C ILE A 113 10.26 -11.74 -10.81
N ILE A 114 10.02 -10.47 -11.11
CA ILE A 114 8.66 -9.92 -11.21
C ILE A 114 7.87 -10.66 -12.30
N ASP A 115 8.46 -10.80 -13.49
CA ASP A 115 7.81 -11.49 -14.61
C ASP A 115 7.51 -12.95 -14.28
N ASN A 116 8.47 -13.68 -13.68
CA ASN A 116 8.28 -15.07 -13.29
C ASN A 116 7.22 -15.22 -12.19
N PHE A 117 7.23 -14.33 -11.20
CA PHE A 117 6.24 -14.31 -10.13
C PHE A 117 4.83 -14.06 -10.68
N ASN A 118 4.69 -13.11 -11.60
CA ASN A 118 3.42 -12.78 -12.24
C ASN A 118 2.91 -13.94 -13.12
N GLU A 119 3.79 -14.63 -13.84
CA GLU A 119 3.42 -15.84 -14.60
C GLU A 119 2.93 -16.97 -13.68
N GLN A 120 3.60 -17.19 -12.54
CA GLN A 120 3.18 -18.21 -11.57
C GLN A 120 1.87 -17.84 -10.87
N LYS A 121 1.67 -16.57 -10.52
CA LYS A 121 0.41 -16.08 -9.95
C LYS A 121 -0.75 -16.31 -10.91
N LYS A 122 -0.57 -16.05 -12.21
CA LYS A 122 -1.56 -16.35 -13.26
C LYS A 122 -1.93 -17.83 -13.32
N LYS A 123 -0.96 -18.73 -13.13
CA LYS A 123 -1.18 -20.19 -13.09
C LYS A 123 -1.84 -20.67 -11.78
N ALA A 124 -1.55 -19.99 -10.67
CA ALA A 124 -2.10 -20.31 -9.35
C ALA A 124 -3.50 -19.72 -9.11
N GLY A 125 -3.89 -18.68 -9.86
CA GLY A 125 -5.26 -18.21 -9.92
C GLY A 125 -6.18 -19.34 -10.39
N GLY A 126 -7.29 -19.57 -9.66
CA GLY A 126 -8.20 -20.69 -9.96
C GLY A 126 -8.63 -20.71 -11.43
N SER A 127 -8.94 -21.89 -11.97
CA SER A 127 -9.19 -22.08 -13.40
C SER A 127 -10.22 -21.10 -13.99
N LEU A 128 -11.21 -20.67 -13.21
CA LEU A 128 -12.22 -19.67 -13.63
C LEU A 128 -11.61 -18.28 -13.87
N GLU A 129 -10.68 -17.83 -13.04
CA GLU A 129 -10.02 -16.52 -13.18
C GLU A 129 -9.07 -16.47 -14.37
N MET A 130 -8.60 -17.63 -14.83
CA MET A 130 -7.71 -17.76 -16.00
C MET A 130 -8.45 -17.52 -17.32
N PHE A 131 -9.77 -17.69 -17.36
CA PHE A 131 -10.60 -17.52 -18.56
C PHE A 131 -11.36 -16.19 -18.61
N MET A 132 -11.35 -15.41 -17.53
CA MET A 132 -12.01 -14.10 -17.48
C MET A 132 -11.07 -12.99 -17.96
N THR A 133 -11.62 -11.96 -18.62
CA THR A 133 -10.87 -10.72 -18.84
C THR A 133 -10.67 -9.99 -17.50
N GLU A 134 -9.67 -9.11 -17.42
CA GLU A 134 -9.41 -8.33 -16.20
C GLU A 134 -10.65 -7.52 -15.76
N ASP A 135 -11.42 -7.01 -16.71
CA ASP A 135 -12.63 -6.24 -16.43
C ASP A 135 -13.81 -7.10 -15.96
N GLN A 136 -13.97 -8.30 -16.51
CA GLN A 136 -14.96 -9.26 -16.01
C GLN A 136 -14.63 -9.70 -14.58
N LYS A 137 -13.35 -9.89 -14.26
CA LYS A 137 -12.89 -10.22 -12.92
C LYS A 137 -13.21 -9.09 -11.92
N LYS A 138 -13.01 -7.82 -12.31
CA LYS A 138 -13.36 -6.65 -11.49
C LYS A 138 -14.86 -6.60 -11.19
N TYR A 139 -15.70 -6.79 -12.20
CA TYR A 139 -17.16 -6.84 -12.02
C TYR A 139 -17.60 -8.00 -11.13
N TYR A 140 -17.09 -9.21 -11.37
CA TYR A 140 -17.40 -10.38 -10.56
C TYR A 140 -17.02 -10.17 -9.08
N ASN A 141 -15.84 -9.60 -8.83
CA ASN A 141 -15.39 -9.26 -7.48
C ASN A 141 -16.27 -8.19 -6.81
N ALA A 142 -16.65 -7.15 -7.57
CA ALA A 142 -17.59 -6.13 -7.12
C ALA A 142 -18.95 -6.74 -6.73
N MET A 143 -19.50 -7.61 -7.58
CA MET A 143 -20.78 -8.28 -7.36
C MET A 143 -20.75 -9.25 -6.16
N LYS A 144 -19.65 -10.00 -6.01
CA LYS A 144 -19.44 -10.89 -4.85
C LYS A 144 -19.35 -10.11 -3.54
N LYS A 145 -18.67 -8.96 -3.54
CA LYS A 145 -18.57 -8.06 -2.38
C LYS A 145 -19.92 -7.43 -2.04
N MET A 146 -20.63 -6.93 -3.05
CA MET A 146 -21.97 -6.36 -2.91
C MET A 146 -22.97 -7.33 -2.29
N GLY A 147 -22.95 -8.61 -2.70
CA GLY A 147 -23.82 -9.63 -2.14
C GLY A 147 -23.58 -9.96 -0.66
N SER A 148 -22.41 -9.59 -0.11
CA SER A 148 -22.05 -9.89 1.28
C SER A 148 -22.48 -8.81 2.28
N LYS A 149 -22.66 -7.56 1.84
CA LYS A 149 -23.06 -6.43 2.68
C LYS A 149 -24.58 -6.25 2.62
N LYS A 150 -25.20 -5.97 3.77
CA LYS A 150 -26.63 -5.64 3.87
C LYS A 150 -26.78 -4.24 4.47
N PRO A 151 -27.81 -3.48 4.06
CA PRO A 151 -28.10 -2.19 4.67
C PRO A 151 -28.30 -2.36 6.18
N LEU A 152 -27.52 -1.63 6.95
CA LEU A 152 -27.61 -1.62 8.41
C LEU A 152 -28.73 -0.67 8.84
N LYS A 153 -29.49 -1.03 9.88
CA LYS A 153 -30.48 -0.12 10.46
C LYS A 153 -29.79 1.10 11.08
N ALA A 154 -30.31 2.29 10.81
CA ALA A 154 -29.81 3.53 11.43
C ALA A 154 -29.89 3.43 12.97
N ILE A 155 -28.91 4.01 13.67
CA ILE A 155 -28.89 3.98 15.13
C ILE A 155 -30.10 4.77 15.66
N PRO A 156 -31.01 4.16 16.42
CA PRO A 156 -32.23 4.83 16.83
C PRO A 156 -31.93 5.98 17.77
N ARG A 157 -32.51 7.15 17.49
CA ARG A 157 -32.40 8.32 18.36
C ARG A 157 -32.93 7.96 19.77
N PRO A 158 -32.15 8.23 20.84
CA PRO A 158 -32.56 7.91 22.19
C PRO A 158 -33.80 8.74 22.59
N ARG A 159 -34.76 8.12 23.28
CA ARG A 159 -36.00 8.78 23.71
C ARG A 159 -35.79 9.83 24.81
N TRP A 160 -34.69 9.72 25.57
CA TRP A 160 -34.40 10.60 26.70
C TRP A 160 -33.76 11.91 26.23
N ARG A 161 -34.32 13.07 26.61
CA ARG A 161 -33.94 14.39 26.06
C ARG A 161 -32.46 14.75 26.21
N PRO A 162 -31.84 14.63 27.40
CA PRO A 162 -30.40 14.93 27.54
C PRO A 162 -29.54 14.04 26.63
N GLN A 163 -29.90 12.76 26.49
CA GLN A 163 -29.19 11.83 25.63
C GLN A 163 -29.41 12.11 24.14
N ALA A 164 -30.59 12.58 23.76
CA ALA A 164 -30.88 13.01 22.39
C ALA A 164 -30.03 14.23 21.98
N ILE A 165 -29.83 15.18 22.89
CA ILE A 165 -28.96 16.35 22.64
C ILE A 165 -27.51 15.91 22.48
N VAL A 166 -27.00 15.04 23.36
CA VAL A 166 -25.61 14.53 23.23
C VAL A 166 -25.44 13.69 21.96
N PHE A 167 -26.46 12.92 21.57
CA PHE A 167 -26.45 12.16 20.33
C PHE A 167 -26.34 13.08 19.10
N GLU A 168 -27.11 14.17 19.05
CA GLU A 168 -27.02 15.15 17.95
C GLU A 168 -25.65 15.83 17.87
N ILE A 169 -25.05 16.17 19.01
CA ILE A 169 -23.70 16.76 19.05
C ILE A 169 -22.66 15.77 18.55
N VAL A 170 -22.69 14.53 19.04
CA VAL A 170 -21.70 13.49 18.71
C VAL A 170 -21.79 13.05 17.26
N THR A 171 -22.97 13.08 16.65
CA THR A 171 -23.19 12.67 15.25
C THR A 171 -22.92 13.81 14.25
N ASP A 172 -22.72 15.05 14.71
CA ASP A 172 -22.40 16.17 13.82
C ASP A 172 -20.94 16.07 13.30
N LYS A 173 -20.76 16.17 11.97
CA LYS A 173 -19.45 16.19 11.31
C LYS A 173 -18.52 17.29 11.86
N LYS A 174 -19.06 18.40 12.38
CA LYS A 174 -18.27 19.47 13.00
C LYS A 174 -17.61 19.03 14.30
N PHE A 175 -18.28 18.20 15.09
CA PHE A 175 -17.72 17.67 16.34
C PHE A 175 -16.50 16.80 16.02
N ASP A 176 -16.61 15.89 15.06
CA ASP A 176 -15.48 15.08 14.61
C ASP A 176 -14.33 15.92 14.05
N MET A 177 -14.62 16.98 13.29
CA MET A 177 -13.58 17.91 12.78
C MET A 177 -12.81 18.62 13.91
N ILE A 178 -13.50 19.04 14.97
CA ILE A 178 -12.88 19.66 16.15
C ILE A 178 -11.98 18.66 16.89
N ILE A 179 -12.43 17.41 17.05
CA ILE A 179 -11.63 16.36 17.68
C ILE A 179 -10.39 16.05 16.85
N MET A 180 -10.52 15.98 15.52
CA MET A 180 -9.40 15.82 14.60
C MET A 180 -8.37 16.95 14.72
N LEU A 181 -8.81 18.20 14.88
CA LEU A 181 -7.93 19.34 15.15
C LEU A 181 -7.14 19.14 16.46
N PHE A 182 -7.80 18.73 17.54
CA PHE A 182 -7.13 18.47 18.82
C PHE A 182 -6.14 17.31 18.75
N ILE A 183 -6.40 16.27 17.95
CA ILE A 183 -5.43 15.20 17.67
C ILE A 183 -4.19 15.78 16.98
N GLY A 184 -4.38 16.62 15.96
CA GLY A 184 -3.27 17.30 15.27
C GLY A 184 -2.44 18.19 16.19
N LEU A 185 -3.09 18.96 17.06
CA LEU A 185 -2.41 19.79 18.06
C LEU A 185 -1.65 18.95 19.10
N ASN A 186 -2.23 17.83 19.56
CA ASN A 186 -1.54 16.91 20.46
C ASN A 186 -0.29 16.31 19.81
N MET A 187 -0.38 15.91 18.53
CA MET A 187 0.78 15.45 17.77
C MET A 187 1.87 16.54 17.69
N LEU A 188 1.50 17.79 17.40
CA LEU A 188 2.45 18.90 17.40
C LEU A 188 3.14 19.04 18.75
N THR A 189 2.42 18.96 19.88
CA THR A 189 3.06 19.03 21.20
C THR A 189 4.07 17.91 21.45
N MET A 190 3.84 16.69 20.94
CA MET A 190 4.82 15.60 21.05
C MET A 190 6.09 15.85 20.23
N THR A 191 6.01 16.62 19.15
CA THR A 191 7.20 16.97 18.34
C THR A 191 8.09 18.03 18.98
N LEU A 192 7.59 18.74 20.00
CA LEU A 192 8.34 19.79 20.70
C LEU A 192 9.30 19.24 21.77
N ASP A 193 9.12 17.99 22.20
CA ASP A 193 10.01 17.31 23.16
C ASP A 193 11.42 17.19 22.59
N HIS A 194 12.44 17.62 23.34
CA HIS A 194 13.84 17.55 22.92
C HIS A 194 14.80 17.17 24.07
N TYR A 195 15.99 16.67 23.67
CA TYR A 195 17.02 16.27 24.61
C TYR A 195 17.55 17.48 25.40
N GLN A 196 17.66 17.33 26.73
CA GLN A 196 18.11 18.39 27.66
C GLN A 196 17.23 19.65 27.68
N GLN A 197 15.91 19.50 27.56
CA GLN A 197 14.97 20.60 27.73
C GLN A 197 14.90 21.13 29.18
N THR A 198 14.54 22.41 29.33
CA THR A 198 14.38 23.02 30.65
C THR A 198 13.21 22.40 31.40
N GLN A 199 13.32 22.29 32.74
CA GLN A 199 12.26 21.70 33.57
C GLN A 199 10.92 22.40 33.35
N THR A 200 10.93 23.73 33.29
CA THR A 200 9.73 24.54 33.02
C THR A 200 9.07 24.20 31.69
N PHE A 201 9.85 23.89 30.65
CA PHE A 201 9.32 23.52 29.35
C PHE A 201 8.70 22.11 29.38
N SER A 202 9.36 21.17 30.05
CA SER A 202 8.81 19.82 30.28
C SER A 202 7.47 19.90 31.03
N ASP A 203 7.40 20.69 32.10
CA ASP A 203 6.19 20.83 32.91
C ASP A 203 5.04 21.42 32.08
N VAL A 204 5.30 22.44 31.26
CA VAL A 204 4.30 23.03 30.34
C VAL A 204 3.79 21.99 29.33
N LEU A 205 4.67 21.18 28.75
CA LEU A 205 4.28 20.11 27.83
C LEU A 205 3.45 19.03 28.52
N ASP A 206 3.78 18.68 29.77
CA ASP A 206 3.01 17.74 30.58
C ASP A 206 1.60 18.26 30.91
N TYR A 207 1.47 19.55 31.26
CA TYR A 207 0.16 20.18 31.44
C TYR A 207 -0.68 20.18 30.16
N LEU A 208 -0.08 20.52 29.02
CA LEU A 208 -0.77 20.44 27.72
C LEU A 208 -1.22 19.02 27.40
N ASN A 209 -0.35 18.02 27.64
CA ASN A 209 -0.69 16.61 27.48
C ASN A 209 -1.84 16.17 28.37
N MET A 210 -1.92 16.68 29.61
CA MET A 210 -3.03 16.43 30.52
C MET A 210 -4.35 16.99 29.98
N ILE A 211 -4.34 18.21 29.43
CA ILE A 211 -5.51 18.83 28.80
C ILE A 211 -6.04 17.96 27.65
N PHE A 212 -5.17 17.47 26.77
CA PHE A 212 -5.59 16.59 25.67
C PHE A 212 -6.19 15.27 26.17
N ILE A 213 -5.65 14.68 27.24
CA ILE A 213 -6.23 13.47 27.85
C ILE A 213 -7.64 13.73 28.33
N VAL A 214 -7.89 14.86 28.99
CA VAL A 214 -9.23 15.24 29.45
C VAL A 214 -10.18 15.43 28.26
N ILE A 215 -9.75 16.09 27.19
CA ILE A 215 -10.55 16.27 25.97
C ILE A 215 -10.94 14.92 25.36
N PHE A 216 -9.98 14.03 25.10
CA PHE A 216 -10.27 12.71 24.51
C PHE A 216 -11.07 11.78 25.43
N THR A 217 -10.87 11.88 26.74
CA THR A 217 -11.69 11.14 27.71
C THR A 217 -13.13 11.65 27.67
N SER A 218 -13.33 12.96 27.62
CA SER A 218 -14.68 13.55 27.53
C SER A 218 -15.39 13.15 26.24
N GLU A 219 -14.69 13.16 25.11
CA GLU A 219 -15.20 12.70 23.81
C GLU A 219 -15.63 11.22 23.87
N CYS A 220 -14.77 10.34 24.40
CA CYS A 220 -15.06 8.93 24.56
C CYS A 220 -16.31 8.70 25.44
N LEU A 221 -16.41 9.39 26.58
CA LEU A 221 -17.56 9.29 27.48
C LEU A 221 -18.85 9.80 26.83
N MET A 222 -18.80 10.92 26.09
CA MET A 222 -19.94 11.45 25.33
C MET A 222 -20.41 10.45 24.26
N LYS A 223 -19.48 9.84 23.50
CA LYS A 223 -19.79 8.81 22.50
C LYS A 223 -20.40 7.55 23.12
N ILE A 224 -19.86 7.06 24.23
CA ILE A 224 -20.43 5.92 24.97
C ILE A 224 -21.84 6.23 25.46
N PHE A 225 -22.06 7.43 26.00
CA PHE A 225 -23.37 7.86 26.50
C PHE A 225 -24.41 8.01 25.37
N ALA A 226 -24.02 8.54 24.20
CA ALA A 226 -24.88 8.69 23.04
C ALA A 226 -25.22 7.35 22.37
N LEU A 227 -24.20 6.55 22.05
CA LEU A 227 -24.29 5.37 21.18
C LEU A 227 -24.52 4.05 21.95
N ARG A 228 -24.25 4.03 23.26
CA ARG A 228 -24.45 2.87 24.16
C ARG A 228 -23.66 1.64 23.66
N TYR A 229 -24.33 0.51 23.42
CA TYR A 229 -23.72 -0.71 22.90
C TYR A 229 -23.22 -0.57 21.45
N HIS A 230 -23.81 0.34 20.64
CA HIS A 230 -23.37 0.55 19.26
C HIS A 230 -21.95 1.12 19.19
N TYR A 231 -21.50 1.82 20.23
CA TYR A 231 -20.12 2.32 20.33
C TYR A 231 -19.09 1.20 20.20
N PHE A 232 -19.29 0.08 20.89
CA PHE A 232 -18.35 -1.05 20.93
C PHE A 232 -18.38 -1.95 19.69
N LYS A 233 -19.33 -1.72 18.77
CA LYS A 233 -19.38 -2.45 17.48
C LYS A 233 -18.46 -1.84 16.42
N GLU A 234 -18.19 -0.54 16.50
CA GLU A 234 -17.33 0.15 15.53
C GLU A 234 -15.85 -0.04 15.91
N PRO A 235 -15.01 -0.67 15.07
CA PRO A 235 -13.61 -0.95 15.41
C PRO A 235 -12.79 0.30 15.74
N TRP A 236 -13.06 1.42 15.08
CA TRP A 236 -12.39 2.69 15.32
C TRP A 236 -12.73 3.28 16.69
N ASN A 237 -13.98 3.18 17.13
CA ASN A 237 -14.38 3.61 18.46
C ASN A 237 -13.77 2.71 19.55
N LEU A 238 -13.67 1.40 19.30
CA LEU A 238 -12.97 0.48 20.20
C LEU A 238 -11.47 0.80 20.31
N PHE A 239 -10.82 1.11 19.18
CA PHE A 239 -9.44 1.57 19.15
C PHE A 239 -9.26 2.86 19.96
N ASP A 240 -10.14 3.85 19.77
CA ASP A 240 -10.12 5.09 20.53
C ASP A 240 -10.26 4.82 22.03
N PHE A 241 -11.20 3.97 22.43
CA PHE A 241 -11.39 3.55 23.81
C PHE A 241 -10.13 2.95 24.42
N VAL A 242 -9.48 2.00 23.73
CA VAL A 242 -8.22 1.39 24.18
C VAL A 242 -7.13 2.44 24.37
N VAL A 243 -7.01 3.38 23.41
CA VAL A 243 -6.03 4.47 23.49
C VAL A 243 -6.30 5.40 24.69
N VAL A 244 -7.58 5.73 25.00
CA VAL A 244 -7.93 6.52 26.19
C VAL A 244 -7.57 5.77 27.47
N ILE A 245 -7.88 4.47 27.55
CA ILE A 245 -7.57 3.65 28.72
C ILE A 245 -6.06 3.56 28.95
N LEU A 246 -5.26 3.27 27.92
CA LEU A 246 -3.79 3.26 28.02
C LEU A 246 -3.23 4.62 28.44
N SER A 247 -3.87 5.70 28.01
CA SER A 247 -3.50 7.08 28.37
C SER A 247 -3.76 7.39 29.84
N MET A 248 -4.92 6.97 30.36
CA MET A 248 -5.28 7.12 31.77
C MET A 248 -4.40 6.25 32.66
N LEU A 249 -4.17 4.99 32.25
CA LEU A 249 -3.23 4.10 32.91
C LEU A 249 -1.85 4.73 32.99
N GLY A 250 -1.36 5.35 31.91
CA GLY A 250 -0.04 5.99 31.91
C GLY A 250 0.12 7.13 32.91
N LEU A 251 -0.95 7.91 33.18
CA LEU A 251 -0.94 8.92 34.24
C LEU A 251 -0.89 8.28 35.63
N VAL A 252 -1.82 7.36 35.90
CA VAL A 252 -1.95 6.70 37.21
C VAL A 252 -0.72 5.85 37.55
N LEU A 253 -0.15 5.16 36.56
CA LEU A 253 1.08 4.40 36.73
C LEU A 253 2.28 5.31 37.01
N SER A 254 2.35 6.52 36.46
CA SER A 254 3.44 7.45 36.79
C SER A 254 3.48 7.76 38.29
N ASP A 255 2.31 8.05 38.88
CA ASP A 255 2.18 8.37 40.31
C ASP A 255 2.38 7.15 41.22
N ILE A 256 1.94 5.96 40.78
CA ILE A 256 2.10 4.70 41.54
C ILE A 256 3.55 4.20 41.47
N ILE A 257 4.24 4.38 40.35
CA ILE A 257 5.60 3.88 40.14
C ILE A 257 6.65 4.74 40.87
N GLU A 258 6.41 6.04 41.08
CA GLU A 258 7.25 6.79 42.03
C GLU A 258 7.21 6.22 43.45
N LYS A 259 6.11 5.53 43.79
CA LYS A 259 5.89 4.93 45.11
C LYS A 259 6.32 3.46 45.20
N TYR A 260 6.33 2.72 44.10
CA TYR A 260 6.74 1.32 44.02
C TYR A 260 7.82 1.16 42.95
N PHE A 261 9.01 0.67 43.31
CA PHE A 261 10.17 0.43 42.42
C PHE A 261 9.85 -0.52 41.23
N VAL A 262 9.13 -0.03 40.22
CA VAL A 262 8.89 -0.73 38.95
C VAL A 262 10.03 -0.39 37.98
N SER A 263 10.36 -1.32 37.08
CA SER A 263 11.49 -1.19 36.16
C SER A 263 11.37 0.08 35.27
N PRO A 264 12.46 0.85 35.10
CA PRO A 264 12.50 2.02 34.21
C PRO A 264 12.13 1.71 32.75
N THR A 265 12.25 0.44 32.33
CA THR A 265 11.86 -0.03 31.00
C THR A 265 10.35 -0.01 30.79
N LEU A 266 9.54 -0.34 31.81
CA LEU A 266 8.09 -0.29 31.70
C LEU A 266 7.60 1.16 31.55
N LEU A 267 8.23 2.11 32.27
CA LEU A 267 7.98 3.55 32.12
C LEU A 267 8.20 4.02 30.69
N ARG A 268 9.27 3.54 30.03
CA ARG A 268 9.55 3.88 28.63
C ARG A 268 8.45 3.37 27.69
N VAL A 269 7.99 2.13 27.87
CA VAL A 269 6.92 1.53 27.05
C VAL A 269 5.60 2.28 27.22
N VAL A 270 5.21 2.62 28.46
CA VAL A 270 4.00 3.38 28.74
C VAL A 270 4.04 4.79 28.14
N ARG A 271 5.21 5.44 28.14
CA ARG A 271 5.41 6.73 27.46
C ARG A 271 5.23 6.61 25.94
N VAL A 272 5.75 5.55 25.32
CA VAL A 272 5.59 5.27 23.88
C VAL A 272 4.13 4.96 23.53
N ALA A 273 3.36 4.32 24.41
CA ALA A 273 1.95 4.02 24.17
C ALA A 273 1.10 5.29 23.93
N LYS A 274 1.52 6.45 24.44
CA LYS A 274 0.86 7.75 24.18
C LYS A 274 0.88 8.12 22.69
N VAL A 275 1.90 7.68 21.93
CA VAL A 275 2.01 7.89 20.48
C VAL A 275 0.86 7.23 19.71
N GLY A 276 0.23 6.18 20.27
CA GLY A 276 -0.92 5.52 19.67
C GLY A 276 -2.10 6.45 19.37
N ARG A 277 -2.20 7.61 20.05
CA ARG A 277 -3.21 8.66 19.75
C ARG A 277 -3.05 9.27 18.36
N VAL A 278 -1.84 9.33 17.82
CA VAL A 278 -1.57 9.88 16.48
C VAL A 278 -2.22 9.02 15.40
N LEU A 279 -2.33 7.70 15.62
CA LEU A 279 -2.99 6.77 14.69
C LEU A 279 -4.47 7.08 14.48
N ARG A 280 -5.11 7.84 15.39
CA ARG A 280 -6.50 8.29 15.21
C ARG A 280 -6.67 9.18 13.98
N LEU A 281 -5.62 9.87 13.52
CA LEU A 281 -5.65 10.66 12.30
C LEU A 281 -5.97 9.81 11.05
N VAL A 282 -5.64 8.52 11.09
CA VAL A 282 -5.94 7.58 10.00
C VAL A 282 -7.45 7.47 9.74
N LYS A 283 -8.29 7.62 10.78
CA LYS A 283 -9.76 7.56 10.64
C LYS A 283 -10.28 8.60 9.64
N GLY A 284 -9.71 9.80 9.65
CA GLY A 284 -10.15 10.92 8.80
C GLY A 284 -9.53 10.94 7.40
N ALA A 285 -8.51 10.12 7.13
CA ALA A 285 -7.77 10.15 5.87
C ALA A 285 -8.10 8.93 5.00
N LYS A 286 -9.15 9.03 4.16
CA LYS A 286 -9.61 7.94 3.26
C LYS A 286 -8.44 7.33 2.49
N GLY A 287 -7.59 8.14 1.85
CA GLY A 287 -6.42 7.65 1.10
C GLY A 287 -5.41 6.85 1.93
N ILE A 288 -5.10 7.29 3.15
CA ILE A 288 -4.18 6.56 4.05
C ILE A 288 -4.83 5.24 4.50
N ARG A 289 -6.12 5.25 4.83
CA ARG A 289 -6.87 4.04 5.19
C ARG A 289 -6.84 3.01 4.07
N THR A 290 -7.07 3.43 2.84
CA THR A 290 -7.02 2.55 1.65
C THR A 290 -5.63 1.93 1.48
N LEU A 291 -4.56 2.73 1.60
CA LEU A 291 -3.18 2.22 1.53
C LEU A 291 -2.85 1.23 2.66
N LEU A 292 -3.27 1.52 3.89
CA LEU A 292 -3.06 0.63 5.03
C LEU A 292 -3.86 -0.66 4.92
N PHE A 293 -5.09 -0.62 4.39
CA PHE A 293 -5.89 -1.80 4.13
C PHE A 293 -5.25 -2.67 3.05
N ALA A 294 -4.82 -2.08 1.94
CA ALA A 294 -4.06 -2.78 0.90
C ALA A 294 -2.81 -3.46 1.45
N LEU A 295 -2.04 -2.73 2.27
CA LEU A 295 -0.87 -3.29 2.96
C LEU A 295 -1.26 -4.46 3.88
N ALA A 296 -2.32 -4.31 4.68
CA ALA A 296 -2.79 -5.36 5.57
C ALA A 296 -3.23 -6.63 4.82
N MET A 297 -3.89 -6.48 3.67
CA MET A 297 -4.27 -7.60 2.80
C MET A 297 -3.06 -8.33 2.20
N SER A 298 -1.93 -7.63 2.02
CA SER A 298 -0.67 -8.23 1.55
C SER A 298 0.12 -8.96 2.65
N LEU A 299 -0.13 -8.65 3.93
CA LEU A 299 0.64 -9.20 5.06
C LEU A 299 0.72 -10.74 5.09
N PRO A 300 -0.35 -11.52 4.81
CA PRO A 300 -0.25 -12.97 4.82
C PRO A 300 0.78 -13.51 3.82
N ALA A 301 0.84 -12.92 2.62
CA ALA A 301 1.83 -13.29 1.62
C ALA A 301 3.25 -12.87 2.05
N LEU A 302 3.41 -11.65 2.55
CA LEU A 302 4.69 -11.16 3.06
C LEU A 302 5.20 -11.99 4.24
N PHE A 303 4.32 -12.44 5.12
CA PHE A 303 4.68 -13.29 6.25
C PHE A 303 5.31 -14.61 5.81
N ASN A 304 4.81 -15.23 4.73
CA ASN A 304 5.42 -16.44 4.17
C ASN A 304 6.86 -16.21 3.67
N ILE A 305 7.11 -15.05 3.05
CA ILE A 305 8.45 -14.65 2.60
C ILE A 305 9.37 -14.40 3.80
N CYS A 306 8.87 -13.69 4.81
CA CYS A 306 9.61 -13.46 6.05
C CYS A 306 9.95 -14.77 6.77
N LEU A 307 9.05 -15.76 6.77
CA LEU A 307 9.31 -17.09 7.30
C LEU A 307 10.39 -17.83 6.51
N LEU A 308 10.37 -17.74 5.18
CA LEU A 308 11.42 -18.30 4.32
C LEU A 308 12.78 -17.64 4.61
N LEU A 309 12.83 -16.30 4.69
CA LEU A 309 14.04 -15.57 5.06
C LEU A 309 14.54 -15.99 6.44
N PHE A 310 13.64 -16.10 7.42
CA PHE A 310 13.96 -16.55 8.77
C PHE A 310 14.54 -17.97 8.79
N LEU A 311 13.97 -18.90 8.00
CA LEU A 311 14.50 -20.25 7.85
C LEU A 311 15.91 -20.25 7.25
N VAL A 312 16.15 -19.46 6.21
CA VAL A 312 17.49 -19.33 5.61
C VAL A 312 18.47 -18.75 6.63
N MET A 313 18.10 -17.66 7.32
CA MET A 313 18.94 -17.09 8.39
C MET A 313 19.22 -18.09 9.50
N PHE A 314 18.23 -18.90 9.90
CA PHE A 314 18.39 -19.94 10.91
C PHE A 314 19.46 -20.95 10.50
N ILE A 315 19.38 -21.50 9.28
CA ILE A 315 20.36 -22.47 8.76
C ILE A 315 21.76 -21.86 8.73
N PHE A 316 21.89 -20.64 8.19
CA PHE A 316 23.17 -19.95 8.11
C PHE A 316 23.70 -19.55 9.49
N ALA A 317 22.86 -19.27 10.48
CA ALA A 317 23.28 -18.97 11.84
C ALA A 317 23.92 -20.20 12.50
N ILE A 318 23.36 -21.39 12.31
CA ILE A 318 23.94 -22.64 12.81
C ILE A 318 25.30 -22.90 12.14
N PHE A 319 25.40 -22.75 10.83
CA PHE A 319 26.68 -22.90 10.12
C PHE A 319 27.70 -21.83 10.53
N GLY A 320 27.26 -20.58 10.69
CA GLY A 320 28.11 -19.47 11.11
C GLY A 320 28.71 -19.70 12.49
N MET A 321 27.91 -20.16 13.46
CA MET A 321 28.44 -20.58 14.76
C MET A 321 29.43 -21.74 14.64
N SER A 322 29.10 -22.75 13.83
CA SER A 322 29.98 -23.92 13.69
C SER A 322 31.34 -23.58 13.06
N PHE A 323 31.40 -22.62 12.15
CA PHE A 323 32.64 -22.27 11.44
C PHE A 323 33.40 -21.10 12.06
N PHE A 324 32.69 -20.12 12.63
CA PHE A 324 33.28 -18.81 12.97
C PHE A 324 33.16 -18.42 14.45
N MET A 325 32.69 -19.31 15.33
CA MET A 325 32.50 -19.01 16.77
C MET A 325 33.79 -18.54 17.47
N HIS A 326 34.96 -19.02 17.05
CA HIS A 326 36.24 -18.69 17.69
C HIS A 326 37.07 -17.66 16.92
N VAL A 327 36.59 -17.14 15.80
CA VAL A 327 37.35 -16.18 14.99
C VAL A 327 37.63 -14.93 15.82
N LYS A 328 38.88 -14.45 15.72
CA LYS A 328 39.33 -13.25 16.43
C LYS A 328 38.51 -12.03 16.00
N ASP A 329 38.11 -11.23 16.98
CA ASP A 329 37.37 -9.99 16.77
C ASP A 329 38.23 -9.00 15.95
N LYS A 330 37.73 -8.60 14.77
CA LYS A 330 38.40 -7.71 13.81
C LYS A 330 37.37 -7.07 12.88
N SER A 331 37.57 -5.79 12.58
CA SER A 331 36.79 -5.03 11.59
C SER A 331 35.29 -5.06 11.87
N GLY A 332 34.52 -5.94 11.20
CA GLY A 332 33.08 -6.09 11.40
C GLY A 332 32.66 -7.09 12.48
N LEU A 333 33.60 -7.73 13.17
CA LEU A 333 33.34 -8.63 14.29
C LEU A 333 33.82 -8.00 15.60
N ASP A 334 32.92 -7.88 16.58
CA ASP A 334 33.19 -7.37 17.92
C ASP A 334 32.46 -8.18 19.01
N ASP A 335 32.55 -7.76 20.27
CA ASP A 335 31.93 -8.46 21.41
C ASP A 335 30.38 -8.54 21.31
N VAL A 336 29.75 -7.65 20.54
CA VAL A 336 28.30 -7.55 20.37
C VAL A 336 27.84 -8.27 19.10
N TYR A 337 28.55 -8.07 17.99
CA TYR A 337 28.28 -8.56 16.64
C TYR A 337 29.27 -9.65 16.26
N ASN A 338 28.90 -10.91 16.54
CA ASN A 338 29.75 -12.06 16.27
C ASN A 338 28.93 -13.36 16.09
N PHE A 339 29.64 -14.46 15.83
CA PHE A 339 29.06 -15.81 15.69
C PHE A 339 29.20 -16.66 16.97
N LYS A 340 29.41 -16.06 18.16
CA LYS A 340 29.63 -16.81 19.42
C LYS A 340 28.34 -17.46 19.93
N THR A 341 27.20 -16.81 19.74
CA THR A 341 25.88 -17.32 20.15
C THR A 341 24.86 -17.26 19.02
N PHE A 342 23.78 -18.04 19.14
CA PHE A 342 22.73 -18.10 18.12
C PHE A 342 22.05 -16.73 17.92
N GLY A 343 21.76 -16.02 19.02
CA GLY A 343 21.13 -14.71 18.94
C GLY A 343 22.01 -13.66 18.26
N GLN A 344 23.31 -13.63 18.57
CA GLN A 344 24.26 -12.72 17.94
C GLN A 344 24.44 -13.04 16.45
N SER A 345 24.55 -14.33 16.11
CA SER A 345 24.59 -14.79 14.71
C SER A 345 23.35 -14.34 13.92
N MET A 346 22.17 -14.45 14.51
CA MET A 346 20.91 -14.01 13.87
C MET A 346 20.87 -12.49 13.65
N ILE A 347 21.37 -11.69 14.59
CA ILE A 347 21.44 -10.22 14.45
C ILE A 347 22.41 -9.85 13.31
N LEU A 348 23.58 -10.48 13.29
CA LEU A 348 24.60 -10.24 12.27
C LEU A 348 24.11 -10.63 10.87
N LEU A 349 23.47 -11.80 10.74
CA LEU A 349 22.86 -12.23 9.49
C LEU A 349 21.70 -11.30 9.08
N PHE A 350 20.85 -10.89 10.01
CA PHE A 350 19.79 -9.93 9.72
C PHE A 350 20.34 -8.61 9.15
N GLN A 351 21.42 -8.07 9.72
CA GLN A 351 22.11 -6.91 9.17
C GLN A 351 22.62 -7.18 7.73
N MET A 352 23.29 -8.32 7.53
CA MET A 352 23.85 -8.71 6.23
C MET A 352 22.79 -9.08 5.18
N SER A 353 21.54 -9.38 5.57
CA SER A 353 20.45 -9.67 4.63
C SER A 353 20.22 -8.50 3.66
N THR A 354 20.41 -7.27 4.14
CA THR A 354 20.34 -6.03 3.35
C THR A 354 21.63 -5.71 2.59
N SER A 355 22.61 -6.64 2.58
CA SER A 355 24.00 -6.44 2.19
C SER A 355 24.75 -5.38 3.02
N ALA A 356 24.29 -4.98 4.20
CA ALA A 356 24.99 -3.97 4.99
C ALA A 356 26.17 -4.56 5.79
N GLY A 357 27.38 -4.00 5.60
CA GLY A 357 28.56 -4.28 6.43
C GLY A 357 29.17 -5.68 6.27
N TRP A 358 28.78 -6.42 5.23
CA TRP A 358 29.32 -7.77 4.98
C TRP A 358 30.81 -7.76 4.64
N ASP A 359 31.35 -6.65 4.14
CA ASP A 359 32.77 -6.45 3.83
C ASP A 359 33.64 -6.47 5.09
N GLY A 360 33.19 -5.83 6.17
CA GLY A 360 33.88 -5.87 7.47
C GLY A 360 33.81 -7.26 8.12
N VAL A 361 32.67 -7.96 7.98
CA VAL A 361 32.51 -9.34 8.45
C VAL A 361 33.41 -10.28 7.65
N LEU A 362 33.49 -10.09 6.32
CA LEU A 362 34.39 -10.85 5.46
C LEU A 362 35.84 -10.69 5.91
N ASP A 363 36.32 -9.47 6.13
CA ASP A 363 37.69 -9.20 6.58
C ASP A 363 38.02 -9.90 7.90
N GLY A 364 37.05 -9.99 8.82
CA GLY A 364 37.19 -10.76 10.06
C GLY A 364 37.34 -12.26 9.82
N ILE A 365 36.45 -12.87 9.02
CA ILE A 365 36.41 -14.34 8.84
C ILE A 365 37.46 -14.90 7.88
N ILE A 366 38.07 -14.08 7.03
CA ILE A 366 39.17 -14.51 6.12
C ILE A 366 40.55 -14.34 6.73
N ASN A 367 40.66 -13.77 7.93
CA ASN A 367 41.94 -13.44 8.55
C ASN A 367 42.69 -14.70 9.02
N GLU A 368 43.75 -15.06 8.29
CA GLU A 368 44.64 -16.19 8.58
C GLU A 368 46.02 -15.75 9.12
N GLU A 369 46.39 -14.47 9.00
CA GLU A 369 47.74 -13.97 9.33
C GLU A 369 47.86 -13.52 10.79
N ASP A 370 46.86 -12.79 11.31
CA ASP A 370 46.89 -12.21 12.67
C ASP A 370 46.18 -13.11 13.72
N CYS A 371 46.39 -14.42 13.68
CA CYS A 371 45.67 -15.41 14.50
C CYS A 371 46.58 -16.48 15.15
N GLN A 372 45.99 -17.28 16.05
CA GLN A 372 46.61 -18.39 16.77
C GLN A 372 46.01 -19.71 16.27
N GLU A 373 46.87 -20.59 15.79
CA GLU A 373 46.51 -21.93 15.34
C GLU A 373 45.94 -22.80 16.48
N PRO A 374 45.10 -23.80 16.15
CA PRO A 374 44.58 -24.74 17.13
C PRO A 374 45.71 -25.52 17.81
N ASN A 375 45.69 -25.57 19.13
CA ASN A 375 46.65 -26.34 19.91
C ASN A 375 45.92 -27.43 20.71
N ASN A 376 46.02 -28.66 20.22
CA ASN A 376 45.35 -29.84 20.78
C ASN A 376 45.90 -30.23 22.17
N GLU A 377 47.14 -29.87 22.51
CA GLU A 377 47.73 -30.21 23.81
C GLU A 377 47.18 -29.36 24.95
N ILE A 378 46.80 -28.11 24.65
CA ILE A 378 46.21 -27.14 25.59
C ILE A 378 44.67 -27.20 25.53
N GLY A 379 44.10 -27.91 24.56
CA GLY A 379 42.66 -27.93 24.29
C GLY A 379 42.14 -26.61 23.72
N TYR A 380 43.00 -25.83 23.06
CA TYR A 380 42.64 -24.54 22.48
C TYR A 380 42.19 -24.72 21.01
N PRO A 381 40.95 -24.37 20.65
CA PRO A 381 40.39 -24.62 19.32
C PRO A 381 40.97 -23.73 18.20
N GLY A 382 41.85 -22.78 18.52
CA GLY A 382 42.35 -21.79 17.56
C GLY A 382 41.37 -20.63 17.35
N ASN A 383 41.88 -19.50 16.85
CA ASN A 383 41.05 -18.32 16.53
C ASN A 383 41.27 -17.78 15.12
N CYS A 384 41.82 -18.62 14.23
CA CYS A 384 42.03 -18.31 12.83
C CYS A 384 40.74 -18.38 12.01
N GLY A 385 40.60 -17.46 11.07
CA GLY A 385 39.59 -17.54 10.03
C GLY A 385 39.93 -18.57 8.95
N SER A 386 39.07 -18.67 7.94
CA SER A 386 39.34 -19.45 6.74
C SER A 386 38.85 -18.69 5.52
N SER A 387 39.77 -18.33 4.63
CA SER A 387 39.48 -17.55 3.43
C SER A 387 38.49 -18.28 2.51
N THR A 388 38.68 -19.58 2.30
CA THR A 388 37.83 -20.36 1.39
C THR A 388 36.41 -20.54 1.94
N ILE A 389 36.29 -20.95 3.21
CA ILE A 389 34.97 -21.18 3.83
C ILE A 389 34.25 -19.84 4.04
N GLY A 390 34.97 -18.80 4.46
CA GLY A 390 34.43 -17.45 4.67
C GLY A 390 33.84 -16.85 3.39
N ILE A 391 34.59 -16.88 2.29
CA ILE A 391 34.12 -16.38 0.99
C ILE A 391 32.91 -17.19 0.50
N ALA A 392 32.95 -18.51 0.57
CA ALA A 392 31.85 -19.36 0.12
C ALA A 392 30.58 -19.15 0.95
N TYR A 393 30.72 -19.06 2.28
CA TYR A 393 29.61 -18.81 3.21
C TYR A 393 28.96 -17.45 2.94
N LEU A 394 29.73 -16.36 2.88
CA LEU A 394 29.16 -15.02 2.69
C LEU A 394 28.59 -14.83 1.28
N LEU A 395 29.28 -15.28 0.23
CA LEU A 395 28.76 -15.14 -1.13
C LEU A 395 27.47 -15.94 -1.33
N SER A 396 27.40 -17.18 -0.83
CA SER A 396 26.17 -17.97 -0.91
C SER A 396 25.03 -17.34 -0.12
N TYR A 397 25.30 -16.82 1.07
CA TYR A 397 24.31 -16.11 1.88
C TYR A 397 23.78 -14.86 1.18
N LEU A 398 24.66 -14.01 0.62
CA LEU A 398 24.27 -12.75 -0.03
C LEU A 398 23.50 -13.01 -1.33
N VAL A 399 23.87 -14.02 -2.12
CA VAL A 399 23.10 -14.38 -3.32
C VAL A 399 21.70 -14.86 -2.95
N ILE A 400 21.56 -15.72 -1.92
CA ILE A 400 20.25 -16.24 -1.53
C ILE A 400 19.40 -15.15 -0.87
N SER A 401 19.94 -14.40 0.11
CA SER A 401 19.17 -13.43 0.88
C SER A 401 18.93 -12.12 0.12
N PHE A 402 19.99 -11.42 -0.26
CA PHE A 402 19.91 -10.09 -0.86
C PHE A 402 19.42 -10.15 -2.30
N LEU A 403 20.00 -11.02 -3.14
CA LEU A 403 19.58 -11.07 -4.55
C LEU A 403 18.22 -11.75 -4.70
N ILE A 404 17.99 -12.93 -4.13
CA ILE A 404 16.74 -13.67 -4.37
C ILE A 404 15.62 -13.20 -3.44
N VAL A 405 15.79 -13.33 -2.12
CA VAL A 405 14.67 -13.17 -1.19
C VAL A 405 14.19 -11.71 -1.07
N ILE A 406 15.10 -10.73 -0.99
CA ILE A 406 14.68 -9.31 -0.95
C ILE A 406 14.03 -8.86 -2.26
N ASN A 407 14.56 -9.27 -3.43
CA ASN A 407 13.93 -8.90 -4.70
C ASN A 407 12.58 -9.59 -4.89
N MET A 408 12.40 -10.82 -4.37
CA MET A 408 11.09 -11.47 -4.32
C MET A 408 10.11 -10.70 -3.41
N TYR A 409 10.58 -10.18 -2.27
CA TYR A 409 9.78 -9.32 -1.39
C TYR A 409 9.33 -8.04 -2.11
N ILE A 410 10.24 -7.36 -2.83
CA ILE A 410 9.92 -6.18 -3.64
C ILE A 410 8.88 -6.53 -4.71
N ALA A 411 9.03 -7.67 -5.41
CA ALA A 411 8.08 -8.11 -6.42
C ALA A 411 6.67 -8.29 -5.84
N VAL A 412 6.53 -8.95 -4.68
CA VAL A 412 5.23 -9.16 -4.03
C VAL A 412 4.59 -7.86 -3.57
N ILE A 413 5.39 -6.90 -3.07
CA ILE A 413 4.86 -5.58 -2.69
C ILE A 413 4.41 -4.80 -3.91
N LEU A 414 5.23 -4.73 -4.96
CA LEU A 414 4.92 -3.97 -6.16
C LEU A 414 3.65 -4.49 -6.82
N GLU A 415 3.49 -5.81 -6.88
CA GLU A 415 2.30 -6.46 -7.40
C GLU A 415 1.05 -6.16 -6.54
N ASN A 416 1.14 -6.32 -5.21
CA ASN A 416 0.01 -6.01 -4.33
C ASN A 416 -0.35 -4.52 -4.35
N TYR A 417 0.64 -3.65 -4.49
CA TYR A 417 0.44 -2.21 -4.63
C TYR A 417 -0.20 -1.85 -5.98
N SER A 418 0.25 -2.46 -7.08
CA SER A 418 -0.36 -2.30 -8.41
C SER A 418 -1.82 -2.75 -8.37
N GLN A 419 -2.07 -3.94 -7.84
CA GLN A 419 -3.43 -4.49 -7.71
C GLN A 419 -4.33 -3.61 -6.85
N ALA A 420 -3.83 -3.12 -5.70
CA ALA A 420 -4.60 -2.21 -4.86
C ALA A 420 -4.86 -0.87 -5.52
N THR A 421 -3.92 -0.36 -6.32
CA THR A 421 -4.09 0.89 -7.06
C THR A 421 -5.11 0.72 -8.19
N GLU A 422 -5.07 -0.39 -8.91
CA GLU A 422 -6.07 -0.78 -9.91
C GLU A 422 -7.47 -0.94 -9.28
N ASP A 423 -7.58 -1.61 -8.13
CA ASP A 423 -8.86 -1.75 -7.42
C ASP A 423 -9.46 -0.39 -7.03
N VAL A 424 -8.62 0.60 -6.71
CA VAL A 424 -9.05 1.96 -6.34
C VAL A 424 -9.33 2.85 -7.56
N GLN A 425 -8.51 2.77 -8.61
CA GLN A 425 -8.66 3.60 -9.80
C GLN A 425 -9.73 3.06 -10.74
N GLU A 426 -9.85 1.74 -10.86
CA GLU A 426 -10.66 1.05 -11.87
C GLU A 426 -11.92 0.43 -11.31
N GLY A 427 -11.90 -0.08 -10.08
CA GLY A 427 -13.03 -0.73 -9.40
C GLY A 427 -13.85 0.18 -8.48
N LEU A 428 -14.89 -0.42 -7.89
CA LEU A 428 -15.62 0.13 -6.74
C LEU A 428 -15.01 -0.43 -5.46
N THR A 429 -14.60 0.45 -4.55
CA THR A 429 -13.94 0.07 -3.30
C THR A 429 -14.96 -0.32 -2.21
N ASP A 430 -14.51 -1.04 -1.18
CA ASP A 430 -15.36 -1.38 -0.03
C ASP A 430 -15.93 -0.15 0.68
N ASP A 431 -15.16 0.95 0.67
CA ASP A 431 -15.55 2.24 1.23
C ASP A 431 -16.68 2.91 0.43
N ASP A 432 -16.75 2.69 -0.89
CA ASP A 432 -17.80 3.28 -1.73
C ASP A 432 -19.13 2.56 -1.50
N TYR A 433 -19.10 1.24 -1.26
CA TYR A 433 -20.28 0.51 -0.80
C TYR A 433 -20.73 0.95 0.60
N ASP A 434 -19.79 1.18 1.52
CA ASP A 434 -20.13 1.68 2.86
C ASP A 434 -20.76 3.07 2.80
N MET A 435 -20.23 3.95 1.95
CA MET A 435 -20.81 5.28 1.69
C MET A 435 -22.22 5.17 1.10
N TYR A 436 -22.43 4.27 0.13
CA TYR A 436 -23.76 4.01 -0.43
C TYR A 436 -24.76 3.61 0.65
N TYR A 437 -24.39 2.67 1.53
CA TYR A 437 -25.26 2.24 2.62
C TYR A 437 -25.46 3.30 3.71
N GLU A 438 -24.46 4.15 3.98
CA GLU A 438 -24.58 5.29 4.90
C GLU A 438 -25.59 6.32 4.39
N ILE A 439 -25.55 6.64 3.09
CA ILE A 439 -26.51 7.55 2.46
C ILE A 439 -27.89 6.87 2.38
N TRP A 440 -27.94 5.57 2.06
CA TRP A 440 -29.19 4.79 2.03
C TRP A 440 -29.96 4.87 3.35
N GLN A 441 -29.26 4.79 4.48
CA GLN A 441 -29.86 4.89 5.82
C GLN A 441 -30.65 6.19 6.05
N GLN A 442 -30.32 7.27 5.34
CA GLN A 442 -31.05 8.53 5.44
C GLN A 442 -32.44 8.45 4.78
N PHE A 443 -32.57 7.61 3.75
CA PHE A 443 -33.82 7.39 3.00
C PHE A 443 -34.63 6.19 3.55
N ASP A 444 -33.97 5.21 4.17
CA ASP A 444 -34.58 4.06 4.84
C ASP A 444 -34.06 3.90 6.30
N PRO A 445 -34.55 4.73 7.24
CA PRO A 445 -34.09 4.68 8.63
C PRO A 445 -34.44 3.38 9.37
N ASP A 446 -35.51 2.70 8.93
CA ASP A 446 -36.02 1.50 9.57
C ASP A 446 -35.30 0.21 9.13
N GLY A 447 -34.50 0.28 8.06
CA GLY A 447 -33.78 -0.85 7.48
C GLY A 447 -34.70 -1.82 6.74
N THR A 448 -35.75 -1.30 6.11
CA THR A 448 -36.71 -2.10 5.32
C THR A 448 -36.12 -2.64 4.03
N GLN A 449 -34.98 -2.10 3.57
CA GLN A 449 -34.31 -2.38 2.31
C GLN A 449 -35.05 -1.88 1.05
N TYR A 450 -36.10 -1.08 1.24
CA TYR A 450 -36.87 -0.51 0.15
C TYR A 450 -36.93 1.02 0.25
N ILE A 451 -36.92 1.68 -0.91
CA ILE A 451 -37.29 3.10 -1.04
C ILE A 451 -38.41 3.24 -2.05
N ARG A 452 -39.12 4.37 -2.05
CA ARG A 452 -40.14 4.64 -3.05
C ARG A 452 -39.53 5.16 -4.35
N TYR A 453 -40.24 4.94 -5.47
CA TYR A 453 -39.82 5.38 -6.80
C TYR A 453 -39.61 6.91 -6.91
N ASP A 454 -40.44 7.70 -6.23
CA ASP A 454 -40.33 9.16 -6.22
C ASP A 454 -39.02 9.67 -5.61
N GLN A 455 -38.45 8.93 -4.65
CA GLN A 455 -37.24 9.32 -3.93
C GLN A 455 -35.94 8.96 -4.67
N LEU A 456 -36.00 8.12 -5.71
CA LEU A 456 -34.80 7.64 -6.40
C LEU A 456 -33.99 8.77 -7.06
N SER A 457 -34.68 9.74 -7.67
CA SER A 457 -33.99 10.87 -8.31
C SER A 457 -33.21 11.71 -7.30
N ASP A 458 -33.75 11.87 -6.08
CA ASP A 458 -33.10 12.58 -4.99
C ASP A 458 -31.95 11.75 -4.40
N PHE A 459 -32.19 10.46 -4.18
CA PHE A 459 -31.19 9.53 -3.66
C PHE A 459 -29.93 9.49 -4.54
N LEU A 460 -30.09 9.35 -5.86
CA LEU A 460 -28.97 9.28 -6.80
C LEU A 460 -28.15 10.58 -6.89
N ASP A 461 -28.76 11.72 -6.58
CA ASP A 461 -28.13 13.04 -6.59
C ASP A 461 -27.31 13.31 -5.32
N VAL A 462 -27.73 12.74 -4.18
CA VAL A 462 -27.07 12.87 -2.87
C VAL A 462 -25.87 11.93 -2.71
N LEU A 463 -25.80 10.84 -3.49
CA LEU A 463 -24.65 9.94 -3.51
C LEU A 463 -23.33 10.68 -3.74
N GLU A 464 -22.23 10.14 -3.21
CA GLU A 464 -20.89 10.67 -3.48
C GLU A 464 -20.27 10.01 -4.72
N PRO A 465 -19.35 10.68 -5.45
CA PRO A 465 -18.57 10.03 -6.51
C PRO A 465 -17.82 8.80 -5.95
N PRO A 466 -17.79 7.66 -6.68
CA PRO A 466 -18.08 7.49 -8.11
C PRO A 466 -19.53 7.09 -8.48
N LEU A 467 -20.40 6.82 -7.52
CA LEU A 467 -21.77 6.31 -7.77
C LEU A 467 -22.81 7.42 -8.02
N GLN A 468 -22.43 8.69 -7.82
CA GLN A 468 -23.31 9.85 -7.98
C GLN A 468 -23.85 10.03 -9.40
N ILE A 469 -25.15 10.32 -9.51
CA ILE A 469 -25.80 10.74 -10.76
C ILE A 469 -26.54 12.05 -10.53
N HIS A 470 -25.89 13.15 -10.90
CA HIS A 470 -26.43 14.50 -10.76
C HIS A 470 -27.74 14.70 -11.52
N LYS A 471 -28.60 15.55 -10.97
CA LYS A 471 -29.79 16.03 -11.68
C LYS A 471 -29.42 16.93 -12.87
N PRO A 472 -30.14 16.84 -14.01
CA PRO A 472 -31.31 15.99 -14.26
C PRO A 472 -30.94 14.54 -14.61
N ASN A 473 -31.36 13.58 -13.78
CA ASN A 473 -30.98 12.16 -13.90
C ASN A 473 -32.07 11.26 -14.50
N LYS A 474 -33.22 11.81 -14.91
CA LYS A 474 -34.38 11.03 -15.40
C LYS A 474 -34.06 10.11 -16.58
N TYR A 475 -33.36 10.62 -17.60
CA TYR A 475 -32.99 9.80 -18.76
C TYR A 475 -32.08 8.63 -18.38
N LYS A 476 -31.17 8.87 -17.43
CA LYS A 476 -30.23 7.85 -16.96
C LYS A 476 -30.94 6.76 -16.16
N ILE A 477 -31.87 7.15 -15.28
CA ILE A 477 -32.74 6.22 -14.53
C ILE A 477 -33.52 5.29 -15.47
N VAL A 478 -34.04 5.84 -16.57
CA VAL A 478 -34.76 5.06 -17.60
C VAL A 478 -33.82 4.09 -18.32
N SER A 479 -32.58 4.51 -18.62
CA SER A 479 -31.60 3.64 -19.31
C SER A 479 -31.07 2.49 -18.45
N MET A 480 -31.13 2.61 -17.12
CA MET A 480 -30.63 1.60 -16.19
C MET A 480 -31.60 0.43 -15.95
N ASP A 481 -32.86 0.54 -16.43
CA ASP A 481 -33.89 -0.51 -16.37
C ASP A 481 -34.04 -1.21 -14.99
N ILE A 482 -34.15 -0.41 -13.93
CA ILE A 482 -34.19 -0.91 -12.55
C ILE A 482 -35.58 -1.54 -12.27
N PRO A 483 -35.65 -2.76 -11.69
CA PRO A 483 -36.91 -3.37 -11.28
C PRO A 483 -37.69 -2.54 -10.24
N ILE A 484 -39.01 -2.46 -10.41
CA ILE A 484 -39.95 -1.81 -9.50
C ILE A 484 -40.89 -2.88 -8.92
N CYS A 485 -40.86 -3.02 -7.60
CA CYS A 485 -41.72 -3.91 -6.85
C CYS A 485 -43.12 -3.33 -6.63
N LYS A 486 -44.05 -4.20 -6.20
CA LYS A 486 -45.43 -3.82 -5.87
C LYS A 486 -45.48 -2.65 -4.88
N GLY A 487 -46.32 -1.65 -5.20
CA GLY A 487 -46.48 -0.45 -4.37
C GLY A 487 -45.50 0.69 -4.71
N ASP A 488 -44.93 0.72 -5.91
CA ASP A 488 -43.92 1.69 -6.35
C ASP A 488 -42.67 1.70 -5.45
N MET A 489 -42.30 0.52 -4.94
CA MET A 489 -41.12 0.31 -4.09
C MET A 489 -39.96 -0.23 -4.92
N MET A 490 -38.73 0.14 -4.59
CA MET A 490 -37.52 -0.38 -5.22
C MET A 490 -36.56 -0.90 -4.17
N PHE A 491 -35.89 -2.00 -4.52
CA PHE A 491 -35.01 -2.71 -3.62
C PHE A 491 -33.59 -2.14 -3.65
N CYS A 492 -32.97 -2.04 -2.48
CA CYS A 492 -31.62 -1.48 -2.28
C CYS A 492 -30.57 -2.13 -3.19
N VAL A 493 -30.57 -3.46 -3.24
CA VAL A 493 -29.57 -4.23 -3.99
C VAL A 493 -29.76 -4.03 -5.50
N ASP A 494 -30.99 -3.94 -6.01
CA ASP A 494 -31.21 -3.76 -7.45
C ASP A 494 -30.72 -2.39 -7.93
N ILE A 495 -30.90 -1.35 -7.11
CA ILE A 495 -30.40 -0.01 -7.40
C ILE A 495 -28.86 -0.02 -7.43
N LEU A 496 -28.23 -0.65 -6.43
CA LEU A 496 -26.78 -0.74 -6.36
C LEU A 496 -26.19 -1.59 -7.52
N ASP A 497 -26.90 -2.62 -7.98
CA ASP A 497 -26.48 -3.47 -9.11
C ASP A 497 -26.51 -2.66 -10.40
N ALA A 498 -27.60 -1.93 -10.63
CA ALA A 498 -27.75 -1.05 -11.77
C ALA A 498 -26.69 0.07 -11.78
N LEU A 499 -26.36 0.66 -10.63
CA LEU A 499 -25.30 1.67 -10.52
C LEU A 499 -23.90 1.07 -10.76
N THR A 500 -23.68 -0.15 -10.30
CA THR A 500 -22.42 -0.87 -10.52
C THR A 500 -22.23 -1.16 -12.02
N LYS A 501 -23.27 -1.66 -12.69
CA LYS A 501 -23.28 -1.87 -14.14
C LYS A 501 -23.03 -0.56 -14.90
N ASP A 502 -23.69 0.52 -14.50
CA ASP A 502 -23.53 1.82 -15.15
C ASP A 502 -22.12 2.39 -14.97
N PHE A 503 -21.51 2.23 -13.80
CA PHE A 503 -20.14 2.67 -13.54
C PHE A 503 -19.14 2.03 -14.50
N PHE A 504 -19.22 0.71 -14.69
CA PHE A 504 -18.35 0.01 -15.65
C PHE A 504 -18.65 0.37 -17.10
N ALA A 505 -19.93 0.57 -17.44
CA ALA A 505 -20.33 1.00 -18.78
C ALA A 505 -19.77 2.40 -19.15
N ARG A 506 -19.75 3.35 -18.20
CA ARG A 506 -19.19 4.70 -18.42
C ARG A 506 -17.68 4.70 -18.67
N LYS A 507 -16.95 3.72 -18.14
CA LYS A 507 -15.50 3.59 -18.32
C LYS A 507 -15.07 2.95 -19.64
N GLY A 508 -16.02 2.63 -20.53
CA GLY A 508 -15.71 2.04 -21.84
C GLY A 508 -15.69 0.52 -21.86
N ASN A 509 -16.09 -0.13 -20.76
CA ASN A 509 -16.15 -1.59 -20.63
C ASN A 509 -17.61 -2.05 -20.52
N PRO A 510 -18.39 -2.07 -21.62
CA PRO A 510 -19.74 -2.62 -21.62
C PRO A 510 -19.64 -4.12 -21.34
N ILE A 511 -20.13 -4.54 -20.17
CA ILE A 511 -20.17 -5.95 -19.79
C ILE A 511 -21.31 -6.59 -20.59
N GLU A 512 -20.98 -7.37 -21.61
CA GLU A 512 -21.96 -8.28 -22.23
C GLU A 512 -22.32 -9.36 -21.20
N GLU A 513 -23.61 -9.46 -20.84
CA GLU A 513 -24.12 -10.52 -19.98
C GLU A 513 -23.82 -11.87 -20.64
N THR A 514 -22.78 -12.55 -20.17
CA THR A 514 -22.56 -13.96 -20.48
C THR A 514 -23.48 -14.78 -19.58
N ALA A 515 -24.06 -15.85 -20.11
CA ALA A 515 -25.02 -16.71 -19.41
C ALA A 515 -24.49 -17.33 -18.08
N GLU A 516 -23.19 -17.23 -17.80
CA GLU A 516 -22.57 -17.65 -16.53
C GLU A 516 -22.52 -16.53 -15.46
N LEU A 517 -22.69 -15.27 -15.88
CA LEU A 517 -22.79 -14.07 -15.04
C LEU A 517 -24.24 -13.62 -14.82
N GLU A 518 -25.22 -14.33 -15.39
CA GLU A 518 -26.63 -14.13 -15.05
C GLU A 518 -26.78 -14.24 -13.54
N VAL A 519 -27.03 -13.07 -12.94
CA VAL A 519 -27.43 -12.93 -11.54
C VAL A 519 -28.50 -13.98 -11.34
N GLN A 520 -28.20 -15.01 -10.54
CA GLN A 520 -29.23 -15.89 -10.02
C GLN A 520 -30.33 -14.97 -9.50
N THR A 521 -31.43 -14.90 -10.24
CA THR A 521 -32.65 -14.21 -9.87
C THR A 521 -32.99 -14.78 -8.51
N ARG A 522 -32.73 -14.05 -7.42
CA ARG A 522 -32.77 -14.60 -6.07
C ARG A 522 -34.22 -14.92 -5.72
N PRO A 523 -34.69 -16.17 -5.88
CA PRO A 523 -36.09 -16.48 -5.72
C PRO A 523 -36.26 -16.85 -4.24
N GLY A 524 -36.64 -15.89 -3.39
CA GLY A 524 -36.92 -16.27 -2.00
C GLY A 524 -36.93 -15.19 -0.92
N GLU A 525 -36.67 -13.91 -1.22
CA GLU A 525 -36.93 -12.87 -0.21
C GLU A 525 -38.42 -12.57 -0.12
N THR A 526 -39.02 -12.87 1.03
CA THR A 526 -40.45 -12.66 1.31
C THR A 526 -40.83 -11.20 1.07
N GLY A 527 -41.62 -10.94 0.03
CA GLY A 527 -42.09 -9.59 -0.35
C GLY A 527 -41.45 -8.99 -1.61
N TYR A 528 -40.46 -9.66 -2.21
CA TYR A 528 -39.85 -9.24 -3.48
C TYR A 528 -40.71 -9.73 -4.67
N GLU A 529 -41.67 -8.91 -5.10
CA GLU A 529 -42.49 -9.12 -6.30
C GLU A 529 -42.24 -8.00 -7.33
N PRO A 530 -41.36 -8.19 -8.34
CA PRO A 530 -41.14 -7.21 -9.40
C PRO A 530 -42.37 -7.15 -10.32
N VAL A 531 -42.98 -5.97 -10.44
CA VAL A 531 -44.21 -5.74 -11.23
C VAL A 531 -43.91 -4.94 -12.51
N SER A 532 -42.92 -4.05 -12.46
CA SER A 532 -42.56 -3.14 -13.56
C SER A 532 -41.05 -2.84 -13.52
N SER A 533 -40.57 -1.98 -14.41
CA SER A 533 -39.20 -1.47 -14.40
C SER A 533 -39.17 0.03 -14.72
N THR A 534 -38.08 0.72 -14.46
CA THR A 534 -37.96 2.17 -14.76
C THR A 534 -38.17 2.47 -16.25
N LEU A 535 -37.69 1.60 -17.14
CA LEU A 535 -37.91 1.70 -18.58
C LEU A 535 -39.37 1.44 -18.95
N TRP A 536 -39.97 0.41 -18.36
CA TRP A 536 -41.37 0.07 -18.60
C TRP A 536 -42.32 1.17 -18.09
N ARG A 537 -42.05 1.75 -16.92
CA ARG A 537 -42.82 2.85 -16.33
C ARG A 537 -42.83 4.09 -17.21
N GLN A 538 -41.68 4.43 -17.81
CA GLN A 538 -41.60 5.53 -18.75
C GLN A 538 -42.42 5.26 -20.04
N ARG A 539 -42.46 4.01 -20.50
CA ARG A 539 -43.33 3.60 -21.62
C ARG A 539 -44.81 3.73 -21.24
N GLU A 540 -45.20 3.29 -20.04
CA GLU A 540 -46.56 3.45 -19.53
C GLU A 540 -46.98 4.93 -19.47
N GLU A 541 -46.14 5.81 -18.93
CA GLU A 541 -46.41 7.24 -18.91
C GLU A 541 -46.53 7.84 -20.31
N TYR A 542 -45.65 7.44 -21.23
CA TYR A 542 -45.69 7.89 -22.61
C TYR A 542 -46.99 7.45 -23.30
N CYS A 543 -47.37 6.18 -23.16
CA CYS A 543 -48.62 5.63 -23.67
C CYS A 543 -49.84 6.34 -23.04
N ALA A 544 -49.82 6.61 -21.72
CA ALA A 544 -50.87 7.33 -21.03
C ALA A 544 -51.03 8.76 -21.57
N ARG A 545 -49.92 9.49 -21.77
CA ARG A 545 -49.95 10.84 -22.38
C ARG A 545 -50.47 10.80 -23.82
N LEU A 546 -50.06 9.80 -24.60
CA LEU A 546 -50.55 9.61 -25.97
C LEU A 546 -52.06 9.38 -26.00
N ILE A 547 -52.57 8.50 -25.14
CA ILE A 547 -54.00 8.21 -25.00
C ILE A 547 -54.76 9.46 -24.51
N GLN A 548 -54.23 10.17 -23.52
CA GLN A 548 -54.84 11.40 -23.01
C GLN A 548 -54.90 12.49 -24.07
N ASN A 549 -53.85 12.66 -24.87
CA ASN A 549 -53.81 13.62 -25.97
C ASN A 549 -54.78 13.23 -27.08
N ALA A 550 -54.82 11.95 -27.47
CA ALA A 550 -55.79 11.43 -28.44
C ALA A 550 -57.24 11.63 -27.95
N TRP A 551 -57.49 11.36 -26.66
CA TRP A 551 -58.80 11.57 -26.03
C TRP A 551 -59.18 13.06 -25.96
N ARG A 552 -58.26 13.95 -25.60
CA ARG A 552 -58.49 15.41 -25.59
C ARG A 552 -58.83 15.92 -26.99
N LYS A 553 -58.08 15.48 -28.01
CA LYS A 553 -58.33 15.83 -29.41
C LYS A 553 -59.68 15.31 -29.91
N HIS A 554 -60.02 14.06 -29.57
CA HIS A 554 -61.33 13.48 -29.88
C HIS A 554 -62.47 14.20 -29.14
N LYS A 555 -62.27 14.60 -27.88
CA LYS A 555 -63.24 15.37 -27.09
C LYS A 555 -63.46 16.78 -27.67
N GLN A 556 -62.40 17.46 -28.11
CA GLN A 556 -62.49 18.75 -28.81
C GLN A 556 -63.28 18.62 -30.13
N GLN A 557 -63.05 17.56 -30.90
CA GLN A 557 -63.79 17.29 -32.14
C GLN A 557 -65.28 16.98 -31.89
N ARG A 558 -65.64 16.34 -30.78
CA ARG A 558 -67.05 16.02 -30.43
C ARG A 558 -67.85 17.18 -29.84
N LEU A 559 -67.19 18.16 -29.21
CA LEU A 559 -67.87 19.27 -28.52
C LEU A 559 -68.13 20.51 -29.38
N GLY A 560 -67.84 20.47 -30.69
CA GLY A 560 -68.27 21.51 -31.63
C GLY A 560 -67.76 22.92 -31.31
N GLY A 561 -66.51 23.06 -30.85
CA GLY A 561 -65.83 24.36 -30.81
C GLY A 561 -65.16 24.67 -32.16
N PRO A 562 -65.11 25.94 -32.60
CA PRO A 562 -64.55 26.31 -33.89
C PRO A 562 -63.08 25.88 -33.99
N SER A 563 -62.68 25.49 -35.19
CA SER A 563 -61.28 25.32 -35.57
C SER A 563 -60.58 26.68 -35.52
N GLU A 564 -60.06 27.04 -34.36
CA GLU A 564 -59.00 28.06 -34.29
C GLU A 564 -57.67 27.35 -34.51
N GLU A 565 -57.14 27.52 -35.72
CA GLU A 565 -55.69 27.69 -35.89
C GLU A 565 -55.28 28.86 -34.98
N SER A 566 -54.83 28.54 -33.78
CA SER A 566 -54.14 29.48 -32.89
C SER A 566 -52.70 29.03 -32.79
N ASP A 567 -51.83 29.83 -33.39
CA ASP A 567 -50.43 29.95 -33.03
C ASP A 567 -50.36 30.33 -31.54
N ASP A 568 -50.22 29.35 -30.65
CA ASP A 568 -49.74 29.60 -29.29
C ASP A 568 -48.21 29.60 -29.28
N ALA A 569 -47.69 30.82 -29.43
CA ALA A 569 -46.33 31.19 -29.10
C ALA A 569 -46.14 31.16 -27.57
N ASP A 570 -45.96 29.98 -26.99
CA ASP A 570 -45.32 29.86 -25.66
C ASP A 570 -44.65 28.49 -25.43
N THR A 571 -43.94 28.01 -26.44
CA THR A 571 -42.91 26.97 -26.26
C THR A 571 -41.54 27.60 -26.42
N ASP A 572 -40.76 27.62 -25.33
CA ASP A 572 -39.32 27.89 -25.33
C ASP A 572 -38.65 27.19 -26.54
N PRO A 573 -37.85 27.87 -27.39
CA PRO A 573 -37.33 27.31 -28.65
C PRO A 573 -36.38 26.10 -28.53
N ARG A 574 -36.26 25.46 -27.37
CA ARG A 574 -35.29 24.39 -27.10
C ARG A 574 -35.85 22.97 -27.18
N VAL A 575 -37.16 22.78 -27.38
CA VAL A 575 -37.73 21.43 -27.52
C VAL A 575 -38.03 21.14 -28.99
N ARG A 576 -36.98 20.82 -29.75
CA ARG A 576 -37.16 20.17 -31.06
C ARG A 576 -37.77 18.78 -30.83
N GLN A 577 -38.90 18.52 -31.49
CA GLN A 577 -39.48 17.19 -31.64
C GLN A 577 -38.46 16.23 -32.27
N THR A 578 -37.92 15.30 -31.50
CA THR A 578 -37.40 14.05 -32.06
C THR A 578 -38.60 13.14 -32.32
N ALA A 579 -39.10 13.14 -33.55
CA ALA A 579 -39.97 12.08 -34.03
C ALA A 579 -39.11 10.82 -34.18
N VAL A 580 -39.40 9.79 -33.36
CA VAL A 580 -38.82 8.45 -33.54
C VAL A 580 -39.62 7.77 -34.64
N LEU A 581 -39.03 7.68 -35.83
CA LEU A 581 -39.59 6.93 -36.95
C LEU A 581 -39.22 5.46 -36.74
N VAL A 582 -40.20 4.64 -36.38
CA VAL A 582 -40.05 3.18 -36.31
C VAL A 582 -40.49 2.62 -37.66
N GLU A 583 -39.53 2.43 -38.58
CA GLU A 583 -39.74 1.56 -39.73
C GLU A 583 -39.49 0.11 -39.30
N SER A 584 -40.54 -0.70 -39.40
CA SER A 584 -40.49 -2.15 -39.20
C SER A 584 -40.13 -2.80 -40.53
N ASP A 585 -38.84 -3.07 -40.75
CA ASP A 585 -38.47 -4.04 -41.80
C ASP A 585 -38.78 -5.43 -41.28
N GLY A 586 -39.80 -6.06 -41.88
CA GLY A 586 -40.41 -7.32 -41.44
C GLY A 586 -39.53 -8.56 -41.61
N PHE A 587 -38.37 -8.62 -40.95
CA PHE A 587 -37.58 -9.84 -40.79
C PHE A 587 -37.43 -10.22 -39.32
N VAL A 588 -38.20 -11.23 -38.91
CA VAL A 588 -38.12 -11.88 -37.60
C VAL A 588 -36.91 -12.82 -37.59
N THR A 589 -35.92 -12.54 -36.74
CA THR A 589 -34.91 -13.54 -36.33
C THR A 589 -35.08 -13.84 -34.83
N LYS A 590 -34.76 -15.08 -34.45
CA LYS A 590 -35.20 -15.74 -33.20
C LYS A 590 -34.72 -15.13 -31.88
N ASN A 591 -33.91 -14.07 -31.89
CA ASN A 591 -33.36 -13.45 -30.68
C ASN A 591 -33.56 -11.92 -30.73
N GLY A 592 -34.66 -11.42 -30.16
CA GLY A 592 -34.84 -10.03 -29.69
C GLY A 592 -34.77 -8.87 -30.71
N HIS A 593 -35.67 -7.89 -30.59
CA HIS A 593 -35.62 -6.66 -31.39
C HIS A 593 -34.36 -5.84 -31.06
N ARG A 594 -33.47 -5.65 -32.02
CA ARG A 594 -32.35 -4.69 -31.93
C ARG A 594 -32.85 -3.31 -32.36
N VAL A 595 -33.01 -2.37 -31.41
CA VAL A 595 -33.39 -0.98 -31.70
C VAL A 595 -32.13 -0.14 -31.86
N VAL A 596 -31.81 0.26 -33.09
CA VAL A 596 -30.73 1.20 -33.38
C VAL A 596 -31.33 2.60 -33.51
N ILE A 597 -30.91 3.54 -32.65
CA ILE A 597 -31.39 4.93 -32.68
C ILE A 597 -30.35 5.78 -33.43
N HIS A 598 -30.70 6.27 -34.62
CA HIS A 598 -29.92 7.29 -35.31
C HIS A 598 -30.36 8.70 -34.88
N SER A 599 -29.45 9.50 -34.33
CA SER A 599 -29.67 10.94 -34.18
C SER A 599 -29.35 11.64 -35.52
N ARG A 600 -30.35 12.29 -36.13
CA ARG A 600 -30.11 13.24 -37.23
C ARG A 600 -30.03 14.65 -36.66
N SER A 601 -28.82 15.17 -36.53
CA SER A 601 -28.56 16.62 -36.55
C SER A 601 -27.20 16.89 -37.17
N PRO A 602 -27.12 17.60 -38.32
CA PRO A 602 -25.85 18.11 -38.81
C PRO A 602 -25.55 19.41 -38.06
N SER A 603 -24.71 19.36 -37.02
CA SER A 603 -24.10 20.55 -36.44
C SER A 603 -22.71 20.74 -37.02
N VAL A 604 -22.62 21.58 -38.04
CA VAL A 604 -21.36 22.20 -38.45
C VAL A 604 -21.03 23.23 -37.39
N THR A 605 -20.14 22.88 -36.44
CA THR A 605 -19.06 23.73 -35.90
C THR A 605 -18.37 23.03 -34.73
N SER A 606 -17.05 23.22 -34.68
CA SER A 606 -16.06 22.73 -33.71
C SER A 606 -15.70 21.25 -33.77
N ARG A 607 -14.73 20.98 -34.66
CA ARG A 607 -13.65 19.99 -34.46
C ARG A 607 -13.08 20.08 -33.03
N THR A 608 -12.52 18.94 -32.61
CA THR A 608 -11.56 18.67 -31.52
C THR A 608 -12.16 18.25 -30.17
N ALA A 609 -12.33 16.95 -30.01
CA ALA A 609 -11.74 16.15 -28.93
C ALA A 609 -12.19 14.70 -29.15
N ASP A 610 -11.28 13.86 -29.66
CA ASP A 610 -11.40 12.40 -29.57
C ASP A 610 -11.18 11.99 -28.11
N VAL A 611 -12.15 11.29 -27.51
CA VAL A 611 -12.01 10.28 -26.45
C VAL A 611 -13.12 9.25 -26.65
#